data_AF-A0A936EPL6-F1
#
_entry.id   AF-A0A936EPL6-F1
#
_cell.length_a   1.000
_cell.length_b   1.000
_cell.length_c   1.000
_cell.angle_alpha   90.00
_cell.angle_beta   90.00
_cell.angle_gamma   90.00
#
_symmetry.space_group_name_H-M   'P 1'
#
loop_
_entity.id
_entity.type
_entity.pdbx_description
1 polymer ?
#
loop_
_entity_poly.entity_id
_entity_poly.type
_entity_poly.pdbx_seq_one_letter_code
_entity_poly.pdbx_strand_id
1 'polypeptide(L)'
;MQTAGVATPIRIDDIFSITGTHTVVNSSNIQRDITVLEALIKKTACANIDNGKLKVQGPNHYAVIDFGYGTPCDNLAALSIDGRAPRTITLR
;
A
#
# COMPACT_ATOMS: atom_id res chain seq x y z
N MET A 1 -3.89 -12.60 0.60
CA MET A 1 -4.90 -13.62 0.25
C MET A 1 -5.75 -13.12 -0.90
N GLN A 2 -6.08 -13.97 -1.86
CA GLN A 2 -7.07 -13.64 -2.90
C GLN A 2 -8.47 -13.68 -2.27
N THR A 3 -9.29 -12.68 -2.56
CA THR A 3 -10.63 -12.50 -1.96
C THR A 3 -11.75 -12.47 -3.00
N ALA A 4 -11.44 -12.31 -4.28
CA ALA A 4 -12.39 -12.40 -5.40
C ALA A 4 -11.69 -12.87 -6.68
N GLY A 5 -12.47 -13.25 -7.69
CA GLY A 5 -12.00 -13.65 -9.03
C GLY A 5 -11.58 -15.12 -9.18
N VAL A 6 -11.24 -15.80 -8.08
CA VAL A 6 -10.77 -17.20 -8.09
C VAL A 6 -11.70 -18.21 -8.77
N ALA A 7 -13.01 -17.92 -8.82
CA ALA A 7 -14.00 -18.79 -9.44
C ALA A 7 -14.17 -18.56 -10.95
N THR A 8 -13.48 -17.57 -11.53
CA THR A 8 -13.55 -17.24 -12.95
C THR A 8 -12.22 -17.57 -13.64
N PRO A 9 -12.23 -17.83 -14.96
CA PRO A 9 -10.99 -17.95 -15.73
C PRO A 9 -10.34 -16.58 -16.03
N ILE A 10 -10.95 -15.47 -15.62
CA ILE A 10 -10.60 -14.11 -16.03
C ILE A 10 -9.74 -13.44 -14.97
N ARG A 11 -8.41 -13.48 -15.09
CA ARG A 11 -7.51 -12.94 -14.06
C ARG A 11 -7.66 -11.44 -13.75
N ILE A 12 -8.25 -10.64 -14.64
CA ILE A 12 -8.36 -9.19 -14.43
C ILE A 12 -9.39 -8.84 -13.35
N ASP A 13 -10.30 -9.75 -13.00
CA ASP A 13 -11.29 -9.56 -11.93
C ASP A 13 -10.77 -9.94 -10.53
N ASP A 14 -9.53 -10.45 -10.45
CA ASP A 14 -8.92 -10.88 -9.21
C ASP A 14 -8.68 -9.71 -8.24
N ILE A 15 -9.00 -9.95 -6.98
CA ILE A 15 -8.77 -9.02 -5.88
C ILE A 15 -7.97 -9.72 -4.79
N PHE A 16 -6.93 -9.05 -4.31
CA PHE A 16 -6.06 -9.52 -3.24
C PHE A 16 -6.13 -8.57 -2.05
N SER A 17 -6.22 -9.14 -0.85
CA SER A 17 -6.07 -8.45 0.42
C SER A 17 -4.73 -8.81 1.05
N ILE A 18 -3.94 -7.81 1.41
CA ILE A 18 -2.60 -7.97 1.98
C ILE A 18 -2.60 -7.37 3.38
N THR A 19 -2.15 -8.15 4.37
CA THR A 19 -1.99 -7.74 5.77
C THR A 19 -0.66 -8.25 6.30
N GLY A 20 -0.23 -7.73 7.46
CA GLY A 20 0.96 -8.19 8.16
C GLY A 20 2.09 -7.18 8.17
N THR A 21 3.29 -7.68 8.42
CA THR A 21 4.52 -6.90 8.54
C THR A 21 5.58 -7.41 7.59
N HIS A 22 6.50 -6.54 7.18
CA HIS A 22 7.63 -6.90 6.35
C HIS A 22 8.84 -6.02 6.67
N THR A 23 10.04 -6.55 6.54
CA THR A 23 11.27 -5.79 6.75
C THR A 23 12.07 -5.78 5.45
N VAL A 24 12.51 -4.59 5.05
CA VAL A 24 13.34 -4.38 3.85
C VAL A 24 14.66 -3.77 4.27
N VAL A 25 15.76 -4.32 3.74
CA VAL A 25 17.11 -3.76 3.91
C VAL A 25 17.62 -3.35 2.53
N ASN A 26 18.02 -2.08 2.38
CA ASN A 26 18.56 -1.59 1.11
C ASN A 26 20.08 -1.92 0.97
N SER A 27 20.67 -1.62 -0.19
CA SER A 27 22.09 -1.84 -0.47
C SER A 27 23.06 -1.08 0.44
N SER A 28 22.56 -0.07 1.16
CA SER A 28 23.32 0.68 2.17
C SER A 28 23.15 0.11 3.59
N ASN A 29 22.60 -1.11 3.72
CA ASN A 29 22.27 -1.75 4.99
C ASN A 29 21.28 -0.95 5.88
N ILE A 30 20.47 -0.07 5.29
CA ILE A 30 19.44 0.65 6.02
C ILE A 30 18.18 -0.21 6.04
N GLN A 31 17.77 -0.60 7.25
CA GLN A 31 16.53 -1.32 7.49
C GLN A 31 15.32 -0.38 7.51
N ARG A 32 14.21 -0.84 6.94
CA ARG A 32 12.87 -0.25 7.11
C ARG A 32 11.86 -1.35 7.42
N ASP A 33 11.06 -1.11 8.44
CA ASP A 33 9.97 -2.01 8.81
C ASP A 33 8.65 -1.47 8.28
N ILE A 34 7.88 -2.35 7.66
CA ILE A 34 6.59 -2.06 7.05
C ILE A 34 5.52 -2.76 7.88
N THR A 35 4.51 -2.01 8.29
CA THR A 35 3.34 -2.54 8.99
C THR A 35 2.09 -2.13 8.21
N VAL A 36 1.32 -3.10 7.76
CA VAL A 36 -0.01 -2.84 7.18
C VAL A 36 -0.97 -2.49 8.33
N LEU A 37 -1.46 -1.25 8.34
CA LEU A 37 -2.38 -0.73 9.34
C LEU A 37 -3.84 -1.03 8.97
N GLU A 38 -4.16 -0.89 7.68
CA GLU A 38 -5.43 -1.26 7.08
C GLU A 38 -5.13 -2.11 5.84
N ALA A 39 -5.85 -3.22 5.65
CA ALA A 39 -5.55 -4.21 4.62
C ALA A 39 -5.38 -3.55 3.25
N LEU A 40 -4.25 -3.82 2.58
CA LEU A 40 -4.00 -3.29 1.25
C LEU A 40 -4.80 -4.10 0.24
N ILE A 41 -5.64 -3.41 -0.54
CA ILE A 41 -6.46 -4.01 -1.58
C ILE A 41 -5.76 -3.83 -2.92
N LYS A 42 -5.31 -4.95 -3.49
CA LYS A 42 -4.75 -4.98 -4.85
C LYS A 42 -5.72 -5.67 -5.78
N LYS A 43 -6.37 -4.89 -6.65
CA LYS A 43 -7.14 -5.42 -7.78
C LYS A 43 -6.23 -5.59 -8.98
N THR A 44 -6.29 -6.71 -9.69
CA THR A 44 -5.48 -6.94 -10.89
C THR A 44 -5.80 -5.93 -11.99
N ALA A 45 -7.05 -5.45 -12.04
CA ALA A 45 -7.50 -4.39 -12.95
C ALA A 45 -6.86 -3.01 -12.69
N CYS A 46 -6.39 -2.71 -11.47
CA CYS A 46 -5.77 -1.41 -11.17
C CYS A 46 -4.24 -1.49 -11.36
N ALA A 47 -3.62 -0.40 -11.78
CA ALA A 47 -2.15 -0.30 -11.83
C ALA A 47 -1.54 -0.31 -10.42
N ASN A 48 -2.13 0.42 -9.48
CA ASN A 48 -1.63 0.62 -8.11
C ASN A 48 -2.38 -0.22 -7.07
N ILE A 49 -2.05 -0.04 -5.78
CA ILE A 49 -2.90 -0.45 -4.67
C ILE A 49 -4.14 0.45 -4.68
N ASP A 50 -5.32 -0.15 -4.58
CA ASP A 50 -6.61 0.53 -4.69
C ASP A 50 -7.11 1.11 -3.37
N ASN A 51 -6.75 0.49 -2.24
CA ASN A 51 -7.17 0.93 -0.91
C ASN A 51 -6.25 0.35 0.18
N GLY A 52 -6.34 0.89 1.39
CA GLY A 52 -5.62 0.44 2.58
C GLY A 52 -4.51 1.40 3.00
N LYS A 53 -3.86 1.09 4.13
CA LYS A 53 -2.85 1.95 4.74
C LYS A 53 -1.68 1.13 5.25
N LEU A 54 -0.48 1.65 5.03
CA LEU A 54 0.73 1.07 5.62
C LEU A 54 1.59 2.14 6.27
N LYS A 55 2.31 1.72 7.31
CA LYS A 55 3.37 2.49 7.94
C LYS A 55 4.71 1.95 7.48
N VAL A 56 5.61 2.82 7.06
CA VAL A 56 7.03 2.52 6.84
C VAL A 56 7.83 3.20 7.95
N GLN A 57 8.43 2.41 8.82
CA GLN A 57 9.33 2.84 9.88
C GLN A 57 10.77 2.78 9.37
N GLY A 58 11.42 3.94 9.26
CA GLY A 58 12.87 4.02 9.06
C GLY A 58 13.60 4.33 10.37
N PRO A 59 14.93 4.52 10.32
CA PRO A 59 15.74 4.77 11.52
C PRO A 59 15.37 6.06 12.25
N ASN A 60 15.09 7.13 11.51
CA ASN A 60 14.88 8.48 12.07
C ASN A 60 13.45 8.98 11.93
N HIS A 61 12.70 8.46 10.95
CA HIS A 61 11.38 8.94 10.57
C HIS A 61 10.48 7.76 10.26
N TYR A 62 9.17 8.00 10.36
CA TYR A 62 8.19 7.11 9.78
C TYR A 62 7.28 7.84 8.81
N ALA A 63 6.77 7.09 7.85
CA ALA A 63 5.74 7.55 6.93
C ALA A 63 4.50 6.66 7.04
N VAL A 64 3.32 7.25 6.95
CA VAL A 64 2.07 6.54 6.70
C VAL A 64 1.62 6.88 5.29
N ILE A 65 1.36 5.84 4.50
CA ILE A 65 0.85 5.95 3.14
C ILE A 65 -0.59 5.41 3.15
N ASP A 66 -1.51 6.25 2.73
CA ASP A 66 -2.94 5.95 2.61
C ASP A 66 -3.34 5.87 1.14
N PHE A 67 -3.59 4.65 0.67
CA PHE A 67 -4.01 4.34 -0.70
C PHE A 67 -5.53 4.45 -0.89
N GLY A 68 -6.30 4.60 0.19
CA GLY A 68 -7.74 4.87 0.12
C GLY A 68 -8.05 6.34 -0.16
N TYR A 69 -7.03 7.20 -0.26
CA TYR A 69 -7.17 8.60 -0.60
C TYR A 69 -7.40 8.76 -2.11
N GLY A 70 -8.46 9.47 -2.48
CA GLY A 70 -8.80 9.74 -3.88
C GLY A 70 -9.98 8.89 -4.35
N THR A 71 -9.86 8.32 -5.54
CA THR A 71 -10.87 7.53 -6.25
C THR A 71 -10.36 6.11 -6.52
N PRO A 72 -11.25 5.09 -6.62
CA PRO A 72 -10.82 3.73 -6.88
C PRO A 72 -9.98 3.59 -8.17
N CYS A 73 -8.98 2.70 -8.15
CA CYS A 73 -8.01 2.47 -9.23
C CYS A 73 -7.25 3.71 -9.75
N ASP A 74 -7.12 4.79 -8.97
CA ASP A 74 -6.32 5.94 -9.40
C ASP A 74 -4.81 5.79 -9.10
N ASN A 75 -4.08 6.88 -9.25
CA ASN A 75 -2.65 6.98 -8.97
C ASN A 75 -2.34 7.96 -7.84
N LEU A 76 -3.28 8.19 -6.92
CA LEU A 76 -3.11 9.10 -5.80
C LEU A 76 -2.99 8.32 -4.49
N ALA A 77 -2.25 8.90 -3.56
CA ALA A 77 -2.22 8.46 -2.15
C ALA A 77 -1.95 9.68 -1.26
N ALA A 78 -2.32 9.58 0.02
CA ALA A 78 -1.93 10.56 1.02
C ALA A 78 -0.70 10.07 1.79
N LEU A 79 0.31 10.92 1.89
CA LEU A 79 1.56 10.67 2.62
C LEU A 79 1.64 11.57 3.85
N SER A 80 1.68 10.98 5.03
CA SER A 80 2.02 11.66 6.29
C SER A 80 3.42 11.23 6.74
N ILE A 81 4.24 12.18 7.21
CA ILE A 81 5.57 11.92 7.77
C ILE A 81 5.56 12.39 9.22
N ASP A 82 5.96 11.52 10.14
CA ASP A 82 6.01 11.78 11.58
C ASP A 82 4.71 12.37 12.16
N GLY A 83 3.56 11.92 11.65
CA GLY A 83 2.23 12.36 12.09
C GLY A 83 1.82 13.76 11.63
N ARG A 84 2.61 14.40 10.76
CA ARG A 84 2.25 15.70 10.17
C ARG A 84 1.07 15.60 9.22
N ALA A 85 0.47 16.74 8.90
CA ALA A 85 -0.62 16.84 7.94
C ALA A 85 -0.27 16.10 6.63
N PRO A 86 -1.15 15.21 6.12
CA PRO A 86 -0.89 14.47 4.90
C PRO A 86 -0.77 15.37 3.68
N ARG A 87 0.09 14.99 2.74
CA ARG A 87 0.15 15.59 1.39
C ARG A 87 -0.17 14.55 0.33
N THR A 88 -0.78 14.98 -0.76
CA THR A 88 -1.04 14.11 -1.90
C THR A 88 0.27 13.76 -2.62
N ILE A 89 0.43 12.49 -2.96
CA ILE A 89 1.51 11.99 -3.82
C ILE A 89 0.92 11.24 -5.02
N THR A 90 1.70 11.19 -6.11
CA THR A 90 1.36 10.39 -7.29
C THR A 90 2.17 9.09 -7.29
N LEU A 91 1.48 7.97 -7.46
CA LEU A 91 2.04 6.64 -7.58
C LEU A 91 2.54 6.40 -9.01
N ARG A 92 3.69 5.74 -9.15
CA ARG A 92 4.34 5.43 -10.42
C ARG A 92 4.92 4.02 -10.42
#